data_AF-A0A3A4PRI2-F1
#
_entry.id   AF-A0A3A4PRI2-F1
#
_cell.length_a   1.000
_cell.length_b   1.000
_cell.length_c   1.000
_cell.angle_alpha   90.00
_cell.angle_beta   90.00
_cell.angle_gamma   90.00
#
_symmetry.space_group_name_H-M   'P 1'
#
loop_
_entity.id
_entity.type
_entity.pdbx_description
1 polymer ?
#
loop_
_entity_poly.entity_id
_entity_poly.type
_entity_poly.pdbx_seq_one_letter_code
_entity_poly.pdbx_strand_id
1 'polypeptide(L)'
;MHEAIYARLIATARAGGARGTVTYGEIAPLADLDMGRPDHRARIGEILDEISAHEHDHGRPLLSAVVVHAGPDGGMPGRGFFDMAKRVGAQRTNEDDVAFFAQELTRVLGFWRGPGA
;
A
#
# COMPACT_ATOMS: atom_id res chain seq x y z
N MET A 1 -2.81 12.92 6.18
CA MET A 1 -3.37 11.57 5.99
C MET A 1 -4.78 11.65 5.39
N HIS A 2 -5.01 10.93 4.29
CA HIS A 2 -6.29 10.92 3.57
C HIS A 2 -7.23 9.82 4.11
N GLU A 3 -8.26 10.21 4.87
CA GLU A 3 -9.08 9.26 5.66
C GLU A 3 -9.83 8.23 4.82
N ALA A 4 -10.45 8.62 3.71
CA ALA A 4 -11.23 7.69 2.89
C ALA A 4 -10.37 6.59 2.23
N ILE A 5 -9.14 6.95 1.85
CA ILE A 5 -8.18 6.00 1.28
C ILE A 5 -7.68 5.09 2.41
N TYR A 6 -7.25 5.66 3.53
CA TYR A 6 -6.82 4.90 4.70
C TYR A 6 -7.87 3.85 5.15
N ALA A 7 -9.13 4.26 5.30
CA ALA A 7 -10.23 3.37 5.65
C ALA A 7 -10.45 2.28 4.59
N ARG A 8 -10.38 2.62 3.30
CA ARG A 8 -10.49 1.64 2.20
C ARG A 8 -9.38 0.60 2.24
N LEU A 9 -8.14 0.99 2.55
CA LEU A 9 -6.99 0.10 2.64
C LEU A 9 -7.13 -0.87 3.84
N ILE A 10 -7.54 -0.36 5.01
CA ILE A 10 -7.84 -1.20 6.18
C ILE A 10 -8.93 -2.22 5.83
N ALA A 11 -10.02 -1.76 5.19
CA ALA A 11 -11.11 -2.64 4.77
C ALA A 11 -10.62 -3.73 3.81
N THR A 12 -9.73 -3.40 2.86
CA THR A 12 -9.08 -4.39 1.97
C THR A 12 -8.29 -5.43 2.76
N ALA A 13 -7.44 -4.98 3.70
CA ALA A 13 -6.60 -5.86 4.49
C ALA A 13 -7.44 -6.82 5.35
N ARG A 14 -8.51 -6.30 5.97
CA ARG A 14 -9.49 -7.04 6.79
C ARG A 14 -10.32 -8.04 5.99
N ALA A 15 -10.93 -7.60 4.90
CA ALA A 15 -11.87 -8.41 4.11
C ALA A 15 -11.18 -9.63 3.51
N GLY A 16 -9.93 -9.48 3.10
CA GLY A 16 -9.05 -10.59 2.88
C GLY A 16 -9.44 -11.61 1.82
N GLY A 17 -10.16 -11.18 0.77
CA GLY A 17 -10.46 -11.99 -0.41
C GLY A 17 -9.20 -12.52 -1.11
N ALA A 18 -9.35 -13.16 -2.27
CA ALA A 18 -8.33 -14.04 -2.91
C ALA A 18 -6.87 -13.54 -2.95
N ARG A 19 -6.61 -12.23 -2.87
CA ARG A 19 -5.26 -11.64 -2.72
C ARG A 19 -5.10 -10.62 -1.59
N GLY A 20 -6.19 -10.14 -0.97
CA GLY A 20 -6.11 -9.08 0.05
C GLY A 20 -5.51 -7.76 -0.47
N THR A 21 -5.67 -7.46 -1.75
CA THR A 21 -5.14 -6.26 -2.42
C THR A 21 -6.24 -5.46 -3.11
N VAL A 22 -5.94 -4.20 -3.41
CA VAL A 22 -6.76 -3.24 -4.16
C VAL A 22 -5.86 -2.58 -5.22
N THR A 23 -6.44 -2.14 -6.32
CA THR A 23 -5.66 -1.49 -7.37
C THR A 23 -5.61 0.03 -7.20
N TYR A 24 -4.57 0.66 -7.78
CA TYR A 24 -4.50 2.13 -7.83
C TYR A 24 -5.75 2.77 -8.45
N GLY A 25 -6.32 2.14 -9.49
CA GLY A 25 -7.54 2.62 -10.15
C GLY A 25 -8.79 2.55 -9.29
N GLU A 26 -8.83 1.64 -8.30
CA GLU A 26 -9.96 1.54 -7.36
C GLU A 26 -9.88 2.55 -6.22
N ILE A 27 -8.67 3.01 -5.85
CA ILE A 27 -8.50 3.98 -4.75
C ILE A 27 -8.44 5.43 -5.23
N ALA A 28 -7.99 5.68 -6.46
CA ALA A 28 -7.81 7.04 -6.95
C ALA A 28 -9.10 7.88 -6.96
N PRO A 29 -10.27 7.35 -7.37
CA PRO A 29 -11.53 8.09 -7.33
C PRO A 29 -11.96 8.50 -5.91
N LEU A 30 -11.47 7.85 -4.85
CA LEU A 30 -11.80 8.23 -3.47
C LEU A 30 -11.19 9.58 -3.06
N ALA A 31 -10.25 10.09 -3.85
CA ALA A 31 -9.60 11.39 -3.67
C ALA A 31 -9.86 12.33 -4.86
N ASP A 32 -10.86 12.04 -5.70
CA ASP A 32 -11.14 12.76 -6.95
C ASP A 32 -9.94 12.75 -7.94
N LEU A 33 -9.15 11.68 -7.92
CA LEU A 33 -7.96 11.50 -8.76
C LEU A 33 -8.18 10.50 -9.89
N ASP A 34 -7.39 10.64 -10.95
CA ASP A 34 -7.50 9.89 -12.19
C ASP A 34 -6.14 9.30 -12.55
N MET A 35 -6.05 7.98 -12.60
CA MET A 35 -4.80 7.26 -12.91
C MET A 35 -4.30 7.48 -14.35
N GLY A 36 -5.13 8.02 -15.26
CA GLY A 36 -4.71 8.46 -16.58
C GLY A 36 -3.79 9.68 -16.55
N ARG A 37 -3.86 10.49 -15.49
CA ARG A 37 -3.17 11.79 -15.38
C ARG A 37 -1.86 11.70 -14.58
N PRO A 38 -0.68 12.10 -15.12
CA PRO A 38 0.59 11.99 -14.41
C PRO A 38 0.66 12.72 -13.07
N ASP A 39 0.11 13.92 -12.99
CA ASP A 39 -0.01 14.74 -11.78
C ASP A 39 -0.86 14.05 -10.71
N HIS A 40 -1.97 13.43 -11.11
CA HIS A 40 -2.83 12.68 -10.19
C HIS A 40 -2.16 11.40 -9.68
N ARG A 41 -1.37 10.72 -10.53
CA ARG A 41 -0.57 9.55 -10.10
C ARG A 41 0.47 9.92 -9.04
N ALA A 42 1.15 11.06 -9.22
CA ALA A 42 2.10 11.57 -8.23
C ALA A 42 1.37 11.85 -6.91
N ARG A 43 0.19 12.48 -6.97
CA ARG A 43 -0.61 12.78 -5.78
C ARG A 43 -1.08 11.52 -5.05
N ILE A 44 -1.45 10.46 -5.76
CA ILE A 44 -1.74 9.15 -5.15
C ILE A 44 -0.51 8.58 -4.44
N GLY A 45 0.67 8.69 -5.05
CA GLY A 45 1.92 8.28 -4.42
C GLY A 45 2.17 9.00 -3.10
N GLU A 46 2.02 10.32 -3.06
CA GLU A 46 2.17 11.13 -1.84
C GLU A 46 1.20 10.70 -0.73
N ILE A 47 -0.07 10.45 -1.07
CA ILE A 47 -1.08 10.00 -0.10
C ILE A 47 -0.70 8.63 0.48
N LEU A 48 -0.21 7.71 -0.34
CA LEU A 48 0.19 6.38 0.11
C LEU A 48 1.48 6.41 0.94
N ASP A 49 2.42 7.29 0.59
CA ASP A 49 3.63 7.54 1.39
C ASP A 49 3.26 8.09 2.78
N GLU A 50 2.34 9.06 2.87
CA GLU A 50 1.83 9.57 4.16
C GLU A 50 1.21 8.47 5.03
N ILE A 51 0.39 7.59 4.43
CA ILE A 51 -0.25 6.49 5.15
C ILE A 51 0.79 5.49 5.66
N SER A 52 1.74 5.10 4.83
CA SER A 52 2.75 4.12 5.22
C SER A 52 3.76 4.66 6.22
N ALA A 53 4.12 5.95 6.12
CA ALA A 53 4.90 6.63 7.16
C ALA A 53 4.16 6.63 8.49
N HIS A 54 2.85 6.95 8.49
CA HIS A 54 2.03 6.90 9.70
C HIS A 54 2.00 5.50 10.33
N GLU A 55 1.82 4.44 9.54
CA GLU A 55 1.86 3.07 10.06
C GLU A 55 3.25 2.72 10.63
N HIS A 56 4.31 3.07 9.91
CA HIS A 56 5.67 2.82 10.35
C HIS A 56 6.01 3.52 11.67
N ASP A 57 5.61 4.77 11.83
CA ASP A 57 5.79 5.56 13.07
C ASP A 57 5.07 4.93 14.27
N HIS A 58 4.00 4.16 14.02
CA HIS A 58 3.27 3.40 15.04
C HIS A 58 3.78 1.97 15.21
N GLY A 59 4.89 1.60 14.58
CA GLY A 59 5.47 0.25 14.62
C GLY A 59 4.65 -0.80 13.87
N ARG A 60 3.78 -0.37 12.95
CA ARG A 60 2.89 -1.24 12.16
C ARG A 60 3.49 -1.50 10.78
N PRO A 61 3.06 -2.58 10.10
CA PRO A 61 3.48 -2.84 8.73
C PRO A 61 2.90 -1.81 7.75
N LEU A 62 3.61 -1.57 6.64
CA LEU A 62 3.29 -0.53 5.65
C LEU A 62 1.98 -0.86 4.93
N LEU A 63 0.89 -0.21 5.36
CA LEU A 63 -0.45 -0.52 4.86
C LEU A 63 -0.59 -0.35 3.35
N SER A 64 0.15 0.56 2.70
CA SER A 64 0.09 0.72 1.24
C SER A 64 0.59 -0.50 0.46
N ALA A 65 1.16 -1.53 1.10
CA ALA A 65 1.47 -2.81 0.48
C ALA A 65 0.23 -3.49 -0.12
N VAL A 66 -1.00 -3.18 0.34
CA VAL A 66 -2.21 -3.73 -0.28
C VAL A 66 -2.54 -3.11 -1.65
N VAL A 67 -1.83 -2.06 -2.08
CA VAL A 67 -2.10 -1.35 -3.33
C VAL A 67 -1.18 -1.84 -4.44
N VAL A 68 -1.76 -2.38 -5.52
CA VAL A 68 -1.01 -3.00 -6.62
C VAL A 68 -1.44 -2.49 -8.00
N HIS A 69 -0.61 -2.73 -9.01
CA HIS A 69 -1.02 -2.55 -10.40
C HIS A 69 -2.11 -3.55 -10.81
N ALA A 70 -3.02 -3.11 -11.66
CA ALA A 70 -4.03 -3.96 -12.29
C ALA A 70 -3.47 -4.66 -13.55
N GLY A 71 -4.15 -5.71 -14.01
CA GLY A 71 -3.87 -6.34 -15.31
C GLY A 71 -2.95 -7.56 -15.25
N PRO A 72 -2.48 -8.03 -16.42
CA PRO A 72 -1.71 -9.28 -16.59
C PRO A 72 -0.36 -9.26 -15.86
N ASP A 73 0.30 -8.10 -15.83
CA ASP A 73 1.54 -7.84 -15.09
C ASP A 73 1.27 -7.24 -13.69
N GLY A 74 0.02 -7.34 -13.23
CA GLY A 74 -0.45 -6.81 -11.96
C GLY A 74 -0.06 -7.66 -10.74
N GLY A 75 -0.40 -7.16 -9.55
CA GLY A 75 -0.14 -7.85 -8.28
C GLY A 75 1.14 -7.43 -7.56
N MET A 76 1.88 -6.47 -8.10
CA MET A 76 2.99 -5.79 -7.43
C MET A 76 2.68 -4.31 -7.19
N PRO A 77 3.19 -3.70 -6.10
CA PRO A 77 3.22 -2.26 -5.93
C PRO A 77 4.12 -1.57 -6.96
N GLY A 78 3.88 -0.29 -7.20
CA GLY A 78 4.77 0.53 -8.02
C GLY A 78 6.10 0.85 -7.31
N ARG A 79 7.12 1.22 -8.10
CA ARG A 79 8.48 1.54 -7.61
C ARG A 79 8.52 2.50 -6.42
N GLY A 80 7.62 3.50 -6.40
CA GLY A 80 7.52 4.47 -5.31
C GLY A 80 7.33 3.84 -3.93
N PHE A 81 6.60 2.72 -3.83
CA PHE A 81 6.42 2.00 -2.57
C PHE A 81 7.76 1.49 -2.01
N PHE A 82 8.59 0.87 -2.85
CA PHE A 82 9.90 0.33 -2.45
C PHE A 82 10.90 1.45 -2.13
N ASP A 83 10.88 2.53 -2.93
CA ASP A 83 11.71 3.71 -2.67
C ASP A 83 11.37 4.34 -1.31
N MET A 84 10.08 4.41 -0.95
CA MET A 84 9.62 4.88 0.36
C MET A 84 9.96 3.89 1.48
N ALA A 85 9.71 2.59 1.29
CA ALA A 85 10.01 1.57 2.30
C ALA A 85 11.50 1.58 2.69
N LYS A 86 12.40 1.77 1.72
CA LYS A 86 13.84 1.94 1.96
C LYS A 86 14.15 3.24 2.68
N ARG A 87 13.49 4.34 2.32
CA ARG A 87 13.67 5.66 2.92
C ARG A 87 13.30 5.70 4.40
N VAL A 88 12.21 5.02 4.80
CA VAL A 88 11.77 4.94 6.20
C VAL A 88 12.47 3.82 6.97
N GLY A 89 13.31 3.01 6.32
CA GLY A 89 14.04 1.92 6.96
C GLY A 89 13.23 0.64 7.20
N ALA A 90 12.03 0.55 6.61
CA ALA A 90 11.22 -0.67 6.65
C ALA A 90 11.78 -1.78 5.75
N GLN A 91 12.40 -1.41 4.62
CA GLN A 91 13.10 -2.32 3.70
C GLN A 91 14.60 -2.00 3.71
N ARG A 92 15.46 -3.03 3.67
CA ARG A 92 16.90 -2.80 3.51
C ARG A 92 17.24 -2.43 2.06
N THR A 93 18.22 -1.56 1.85
CA THR A 93 18.58 -1.07 0.51
C THR A 93 18.98 -2.17 -0.48
N ASN A 94 19.55 -3.28 0.02
CA ASN A 94 20.00 -4.42 -0.78
C ASN A 94 19.03 -5.62 -0.77
N GLU A 95 17.82 -5.44 -0.23
CA GLU A 95 16.81 -6.48 -0.16
C GLU A 95 15.99 -6.54 -1.45
N ASP A 96 15.67 -7.76 -1.87
CA ASP A 96 14.84 -8.01 -3.06
C ASP A 96 13.41 -7.48 -2.86
N ASP A 97 12.94 -6.69 -3.82
CA ASP A 97 11.64 -6.00 -3.74
C ASP A 97 10.47 -7.01 -3.72
N VAL A 98 10.57 -8.13 -4.44
CA VAL A 98 9.52 -9.16 -4.48
C VAL A 98 9.42 -9.89 -3.14
N ALA A 99 10.56 -10.31 -2.60
CA ALA A 99 10.64 -10.97 -1.30
C ALA A 99 10.16 -10.05 -0.17
N PHE A 100 10.58 -8.77 -0.17
CA PHE A 100 10.11 -7.78 0.77
C PHE A 100 8.59 -7.60 0.67
N PHE A 101 8.07 -7.39 -0.54
CA PHE A 101 6.64 -7.20 -0.76
C PHE A 101 5.80 -8.37 -0.24
N ALA A 102 6.20 -9.62 -0.55
CA ALA A 102 5.47 -10.80 -0.10
C ALA A 102 5.41 -10.90 1.44
N GLN A 103 6.52 -10.59 2.11
CA GLN A 103 6.60 -10.54 3.57
C GLN A 103 5.75 -9.41 4.14
N GLU A 104 5.86 -8.22 3.57
CA GLU A 104 5.17 -7.03 4.07
C GLU A 104 3.64 -7.15 3.89
N LEU A 105 3.19 -7.64 2.74
CA LEU A 105 1.77 -7.94 2.52
C LEU A 105 1.27 -8.96 3.55
N THR A 106 2.05 -10.02 3.83
CA THR A 106 1.70 -11.00 4.86
C THR A 106 1.56 -10.35 6.24
N ARG A 107 2.48 -9.44 6.59
CA ARG A 107 2.43 -8.70 7.87
C ARG A 107 1.22 -7.79 7.95
N VAL A 108 0.90 -7.04 6.90
CA VAL A 108 -0.29 -6.17 6.85
C VAL A 108 -1.57 -7.00 7.02
N LEU A 109 -1.71 -8.09 6.27
CA LEU A 109 -2.88 -8.96 6.36
C LEU A 109 -2.98 -9.61 7.75
N GLY A 110 -1.88 -10.09 8.32
CA GLY A 110 -1.85 -10.66 9.67
C GLY A 110 -2.24 -9.64 10.75
N PHE A 111 -1.70 -8.43 10.66
CA PHE A 111 -1.97 -7.35 11.62
C PHE A 111 -3.45 -6.96 11.61
N TRP A 112 -4.02 -6.70 10.44
CA TRP A 112 -5.39 -6.17 10.34
C TRP A 112 -6.49 -7.24 10.41
N ARG A 113 -6.17 -8.53 10.19
CA ARG A 113 -7.13 -9.64 10.36
C ARG A 113 -7.10 -10.28 11.75
N GLY A 114 -6.04 -10.05 12.53
CA GLY A 114 -5.91 -10.59 13.88
C GLY A 114 -6.99 -10.07 14.84
N PRO A 115 -7.27 -10.77 15.96
CA PRO A 115 -8.31 -10.41 16.93
C PRO A 115 -8.05 -9.12 17.74
N GLY A 116 -7.19 -8.21 17.27
CA GLY A 116 -6.77 -7.00 17.98
C GLY A 116 -6.74 -5.72 17.14
N ALA A 117 -7.42 -5.69 16.00
CA ALA A 117 -7.50 -4.50 15.12
C ALA A 117 -8.85 -3.78 15.19
#